data_AF-A0A0A7LL85-F1
#
_entry.id   AF-A0A0A7LL85-F1
#
_cell.length_a   1.000
_cell.length_b   1.000
_cell.length_c   1.000
_cell.angle_alpha   90.00
_cell.angle_beta   90.00
_cell.angle_gamma   90.00
#
_symmetry.space_group_name_H-M   'P 1'
#
loop_
_entity.id
_entity.type
_entity.pdbx_description
1 polymer ?
#
loop_
_entity_poly.entity_id
_entity_poly.type
_entity_poly.pdbx_seq_one_letter_code
_entity_poly.pdbx_strand_id
1 'polypeptide(L)'
;MLQCWKGSLSHNTLYLLNYILCYILSFMQKKLFNAAGRVHMTTEYDTVNNWVYNNWIGPQDLASVMAGSEAGLKLLRKHSCSLLLNDNRHTVEHWDYAVEWVVAQWLPRALAAGLTHYAQVIRAESPTSLSADVLYRAISEQVEMRVFISLAEAQDWLQKVRRKG
;
A
#
# COMPACT_ATOMS: atom_id res chain seq x y z
N MET A 1 -49.56 1.83 18.08
CA MET A 1 -48.79 0.98 19.03
C MET A 1 -47.61 0.39 18.29
N LEU A 2 -46.42 0.97 18.44
CA LEU A 2 -45.16 0.40 17.93
C LEU A 2 -44.43 -0.20 19.13
N GLN A 3 -44.38 -1.53 19.22
CA GLN A 3 -43.58 -2.22 20.22
C GLN A 3 -42.09 -2.09 19.84
N CYS A 4 -41.33 -1.33 20.62
CA CYS A 4 -39.87 -1.38 20.60
C CYS A 4 -39.41 -2.77 21.06
N TRP A 5 -38.79 -3.53 20.17
CA TRP A 5 -38.15 -4.80 20.49
C TRP A 5 -36.91 -4.55 21.35
N LYS A 6 -36.99 -4.82 22.66
CA LYS A 6 -35.88 -4.77 23.62
C LYS A 6 -35.17 -6.13 23.71
N GLY A 7 -34.65 -6.63 22.59
CA GLY A 7 -33.84 -7.85 22.60
C GLY A 7 -32.39 -7.52 22.98
N SER A 8 -31.90 -7.97 24.14
CA SER A 8 -30.47 -7.94 24.44
C SER A 8 -29.76 -9.02 23.63
N LEU A 9 -28.81 -8.63 22.79
CA LEU A 9 -27.96 -9.58 22.07
C LEU A 9 -27.15 -10.41 23.07
N SER A 10 -27.00 -11.71 22.81
CA SER A 10 -26.18 -12.57 23.65
C SER A 10 -24.71 -12.12 23.62
N HIS A 11 -23.94 -12.44 24.66
CA HIS A 11 -22.51 -12.13 24.72
C HIS A 11 -21.76 -12.68 23.49
N ASN A 12 -22.09 -13.91 23.06
CA ASN A 12 -21.52 -14.49 21.84
C ASN A 12 -21.90 -13.74 20.56
N THR A 13 -23.14 -13.24 20.47
CA THR A 13 -23.59 -12.46 19.31
C THR A 13 -22.91 -11.09 19.25
N LEU A 14 -22.71 -10.44 20.39
CA LEU A 14 -21.93 -9.20 20.49
C LEU A 14 -20.45 -9.42 20.18
N TYR A 15 -19.88 -10.54 20.62
CA TYR A 15 -18.49 -10.90 20.33
C TYR A 15 -18.29 -11.17 18.84
N LEU A 16 -19.18 -11.93 18.20
CA LEU A 16 -19.17 -12.18 16.75
C LEU A 16 -19.38 -10.89 15.96
N LEU A 17 -20.30 -10.02 16.37
CA LEU A 17 -20.50 -8.73 15.72
C LEU A 17 -19.28 -7.83 15.86
N ASN A 18 -18.67 -7.74 17.04
CA ASN A 18 -17.43 -7.00 17.23
C ASN A 18 -16.27 -7.61 16.44
N TYR A 19 -16.18 -8.93 16.37
CA TYR A 19 -15.15 -9.62 15.60
C TYR A 19 -15.32 -9.35 14.10
N ILE A 20 -16.55 -9.48 13.57
CA ILE A 20 -16.89 -9.17 12.19
C ILE A 20 -16.70 -7.68 11.90
N LEU A 21 -17.09 -6.78 12.81
CA LEU A 21 -16.88 -5.35 12.64
C LEU A 21 -15.39 -4.99 12.66
N CYS A 22 -14.59 -5.62 13.52
CA CYS A 22 -13.13 -5.47 13.56
C CYS A 22 -12.47 -6.05 12.30
N TYR A 23 -13.03 -7.12 11.73
CA TYR A 23 -12.59 -7.72 10.46
C TYR A 23 -12.96 -6.83 9.25
N ILE A 24 -14.17 -6.29 9.22
CA ILE A 24 -14.64 -5.37 8.16
C ILE A 24 -13.91 -4.02 8.24
N LEU A 25 -13.63 -3.52 9.45
CA LEU A 25 -12.82 -2.32 9.66
C LEU A 25 -11.33 -2.55 9.35
N SER A 26 -10.85 -3.80 9.38
CA SER A 26 -9.48 -4.18 9.00
C SER A 26 -9.25 -4.27 7.48
N PHE A 27 -10.32 -4.28 6.66
CA PHE A 27 -10.23 -4.51 5.22
C PHE A 27 -10.89 -3.40 4.38
N MET A 28 -10.63 -2.13 4.72
CA MET A 28 -11.06 -1.02 3.85
C MET A 28 -10.03 -0.78 2.74
N GLN A 29 -10.07 -1.64 1.72
CA GLN A 29 -9.31 -1.43 0.49
C GLN A 29 -9.89 -0.27 -0.31
N LYS A 30 -9.07 0.76 -0.56
CA LYS A 30 -9.43 1.87 -1.42
C LYS A 30 -9.07 1.53 -2.87
N LYS A 31 -10.03 1.72 -3.78
CA LYS A 31 -9.84 1.59 -5.24
C LYS A 31 -9.73 2.99 -5.86
N LEU A 32 -8.78 3.16 -6.76
CA LEU A 32 -8.65 4.36 -7.58
C LEU A 32 -8.96 4.03 -9.03
N PHE A 33 -9.76 4.89 -9.66
CA PHE A 33 -10.29 4.69 -11.02
C PHE A 33 -9.69 5.72 -11.97
N ASN A 34 -9.33 5.27 -13.17
CA ASN A 34 -8.90 6.16 -14.24
C ASN A 34 -10.11 6.79 -14.98
N ALA A 35 -9.85 7.63 -15.97
CA ALA A 35 -10.90 8.29 -16.76
C ALA A 35 -11.87 7.33 -17.46
N ALA A 36 -11.43 6.09 -17.76
CA ALA A 36 -12.25 5.05 -18.36
C ALA A 36 -13.07 4.24 -17.32
N GLY A 37 -13.06 4.63 -16.05
CA GLY A 37 -13.77 3.93 -14.96
C GLY A 37 -13.13 2.59 -14.57
N ARG A 38 -11.89 2.32 -15.00
CA ARG A 38 -11.17 1.09 -14.65
C ARG A 38 -10.29 1.33 -13.44
N VAL A 39 -10.18 0.33 -12.57
CA VAL A 39 -9.26 0.39 -11.43
C VAL A 39 -7.82 0.41 -11.96
N HIS A 40 -7.07 1.44 -11.60
CA HIS A 40 -5.64 1.54 -11.95
C HIS A 40 -4.72 1.37 -10.73
N MET A 41 -5.30 1.41 -9.52
CA MET A 41 -4.58 1.12 -8.28
C MET A 41 -5.55 0.73 -7.16
N THR A 42 -5.13 -0.18 -6.29
CA THR A 42 -5.72 -0.37 -4.96
C THR A 42 -4.71 -0.07 -3.86
N THR A 43 -5.17 0.45 -2.73
CA THR A 43 -4.33 0.70 -1.56
C THR A 43 -5.08 0.36 -0.28
N GLU A 44 -4.41 -0.29 0.65
CA GLU A 44 -4.96 -0.66 1.95
C GLU A 44 -3.88 -0.71 3.03
N TYR A 45 -4.30 -0.55 4.28
CA TYR A 45 -3.46 -0.82 5.43
C TYR A 45 -3.78 -2.23 5.92
N ASP A 46 -2.80 -3.12 5.83
CA ASP A 46 -2.91 -4.48 6.32
C ASP A 46 -2.69 -4.46 7.83
N THR A 47 -3.78 -4.54 8.60
CA THR A 47 -3.73 -4.49 10.07
C THR A 47 -3.04 -5.70 10.67
N VAL A 48 -3.08 -6.85 9.99
CA VAL A 48 -2.47 -8.11 10.45
C VAL A 48 -0.96 -8.05 10.28
N ASN A 49 -0.50 -7.49 9.16
CA ASN A 49 0.92 -7.42 8.81
C ASN A 49 1.59 -6.08 9.14
N ASN A 50 0.83 -5.03 9.44
CA ASN A 50 1.30 -3.67 9.72
C ASN A 50 2.14 -3.06 8.58
N TRP A 51 1.64 -3.16 7.35
CA TRP A 51 2.17 -2.42 6.19
C TRP A 51 1.04 -1.73 5.43
N VAL A 52 1.38 -0.68 4.70
CA VAL A 52 0.54 -0.21 3.61
C VAL A 52 0.84 -1.04 2.37
N TYR A 53 -0.19 -1.65 1.79
CA TYR A 53 -0.10 -2.38 0.54
C TYR A 53 -0.67 -1.52 -0.60
N ASN A 54 0.17 -1.25 -1.58
CA ASN A 54 -0.19 -0.58 -2.83
C ASN A 54 -0.08 -1.58 -3.97
N ASN A 55 -1.15 -1.71 -4.76
CA ASN A 55 -1.17 -2.58 -5.93
C ASN A 55 -1.53 -1.77 -7.17
N TRP A 56 -0.58 -1.62 -8.08
CA TRP A 56 -0.69 -0.81 -9.30
C TRP A 56 -1.05 -1.67 -10.50
N ILE A 57 -2.10 -1.26 -11.23
CA ILE A 57 -2.75 -2.08 -12.25
C ILE A 57 -2.82 -1.32 -13.57
N GLY A 58 -2.34 -1.94 -14.65
CA GLY A 58 -2.43 -1.40 -16.00
C GLY A 58 -1.54 -0.18 -16.25
N PRO A 59 -1.80 0.56 -17.33
CA PRO A 59 -1.02 1.75 -17.69
C PRO A 59 -1.20 2.86 -16.66
N GLN A 60 -0.13 3.62 -16.44
CA GLN A 60 -0.12 4.77 -15.54
C GLN A 60 0.35 6.01 -16.30
N ASP A 61 -0.13 7.17 -15.87
CA ASP A 61 0.44 8.47 -16.21
C ASP A 61 0.90 9.17 -14.94
N LEU A 62 1.54 10.35 -15.07
CA LEU A 62 2.02 11.08 -13.90
C LEU A 62 0.89 11.44 -12.93
N ALA A 63 -0.30 11.79 -13.43
CA ALA A 63 -1.42 12.15 -12.57
C ALA A 63 -1.93 10.95 -11.77
N SER A 64 -2.00 9.77 -12.38
CA SER A 64 -2.42 8.53 -11.74
C SER A 64 -1.40 8.07 -10.70
N VAL A 65 -0.10 8.18 -11.00
CA VAL A 65 0.99 7.92 -10.04
C VAL A 65 0.92 8.87 -8.85
N MET A 66 0.74 10.17 -9.09
CA MET A 66 0.60 11.15 -8.01
C MET A 66 -0.62 10.84 -7.13
N ALA A 67 -1.80 10.66 -7.73
CA ALA A 67 -3.02 10.38 -6.99
C ALA A 67 -2.94 9.08 -6.17
N GLY A 68 -2.34 8.04 -6.74
CA GLY A 68 -2.11 6.76 -6.07
C GLY A 68 -1.10 6.87 -4.92
N SER A 69 0.01 7.56 -5.15
CA SER A 69 1.05 7.78 -4.14
C SER A 69 0.53 8.59 -2.95
N GLU A 70 -0.32 9.60 -3.20
CA GLU A 70 -1.01 10.35 -2.15
C GLU A 70 -2.03 9.49 -1.38
N ALA A 71 -2.69 8.54 -2.04
CA ALA A 71 -3.62 7.63 -1.37
C ALA A 71 -2.88 6.70 -0.39
N GLY A 72 -1.74 6.13 -0.80
CA GLY A 72 -0.88 5.33 0.08
C GLY A 72 -0.27 6.17 1.21
N LEU A 73 0.20 7.40 0.93
CA LEU A 73 0.75 8.31 1.94
C LEU A 73 -0.27 8.66 3.03
N LYS A 74 -1.55 8.83 2.68
CA LYS A 74 -2.62 9.03 3.66
C LYS A 74 -2.73 7.86 4.63
N LEU A 75 -2.55 6.63 4.16
CA LEU A 75 -2.56 5.45 5.01
C LEU A 75 -1.31 5.36 5.88
N LEU A 76 -0.12 5.64 5.33
CA LEU A 76 1.12 5.69 6.10
C LEU A 76 0.99 6.66 7.28
N ARG A 77 0.49 7.88 7.02
CA ARG A 77 0.24 8.91 8.06
C ARG A 77 -0.83 8.51 9.06
N LYS A 78 -1.97 8.02 8.58
CA LYS A 78 -3.12 7.67 9.42
C LYS A 78 -2.77 6.58 10.43
N HIS A 79 -1.92 5.63 10.03
CA HIS A 79 -1.57 4.46 10.82
C HIS A 79 -0.16 4.54 11.43
N SER A 80 0.55 5.67 11.27
CA SER A 80 1.97 5.81 11.64
C SER A 80 2.80 4.62 11.18
N CYS A 81 2.50 4.14 9.96
CA CYS A 81 3.04 2.89 9.45
C CYS A 81 4.38 3.13 8.78
N SER A 82 5.38 2.33 9.18
CA SER A 82 6.76 2.46 8.72
C SER A 82 7.11 1.55 7.54
N LEU A 83 6.19 0.68 7.12
CA LEU A 83 6.41 -0.36 6.13
C LEU A 83 5.50 -0.16 4.92
N LEU A 84 6.08 -0.12 3.73
CA LEU A 84 5.38 -0.04 2.46
C LEU A 84 5.66 -1.29 1.61
N LEU A 85 4.61 -1.96 1.18
CA LEU A 85 4.64 -3.01 0.17
C LEU A 85 4.02 -2.47 -1.12
N ASN A 86 4.85 -2.21 -2.12
CA ASN A 86 4.46 -1.59 -3.38
C ASN A 86 4.55 -2.61 -4.52
N ASP A 87 3.42 -3.10 -5.01
CA ASP A 87 3.33 -4.11 -6.06
C ASP A 87 3.01 -3.49 -7.41
N ASN A 88 3.99 -3.57 -8.32
CA ASN A 88 3.89 -3.12 -9.71
C ASN A 88 3.91 -4.28 -10.71
N ARG A 89 3.73 -5.54 -10.27
CA ARG A 89 3.72 -6.70 -11.19
C ARG A 89 2.61 -6.63 -12.23
N HIS A 90 1.53 -5.90 -11.94
CA HIS A 90 0.40 -5.67 -12.84
C HIS A 90 0.52 -4.37 -13.64
N THR A 91 1.64 -3.64 -13.52
CA THR A 91 2.00 -2.53 -14.40
C THR A 91 2.75 -3.06 -15.63
N VAL A 92 2.50 -2.49 -16.80
CA VAL A 92 3.06 -2.99 -18.07
C VAL A 92 4.21 -2.12 -18.57
N GLU A 93 4.06 -0.80 -18.44
CA GLU A 93 4.97 0.19 -19.00
C GLU A 93 5.97 0.71 -17.96
N HIS A 94 7.00 1.38 -18.45
CA HIS A 94 7.95 2.10 -17.61
C HIS A 94 7.27 3.29 -16.92
N TRP A 95 7.77 3.66 -15.74
CA TRP A 95 7.23 4.74 -14.90
C TRP A 95 8.34 5.63 -14.33
N ASP A 96 9.54 5.53 -14.90
CA ASP A 96 10.73 6.33 -14.57
C ASP A 96 10.48 7.84 -14.70
N TYR A 97 9.56 8.27 -15.57
CA TYR A 97 9.10 9.66 -15.66
C TYR A 97 8.56 10.22 -14.34
N ALA A 98 8.12 9.38 -13.41
CA ALA A 98 7.59 9.80 -12.12
C ALA A 98 8.65 9.85 -11.01
N VAL A 99 9.85 9.29 -11.22
CA VAL A 99 10.86 9.15 -10.16
C VAL A 99 11.31 10.52 -9.65
N GLU A 100 11.51 11.50 -10.54
CA GLU A 100 11.88 12.86 -10.13
C GLU A 100 10.85 13.45 -9.14
N TRP A 101 9.56 13.33 -9.45
CA TRP A 101 8.50 13.78 -8.55
C TRP A 101 8.46 12.98 -7.25
N VAL A 102 8.65 11.65 -7.32
CA VAL A 102 8.68 10.80 -6.13
C VAL A 102 9.80 11.24 -5.19
N VAL A 103 11.01 11.47 -5.70
CA VAL A 103 12.18 11.89 -4.91
C VAL A 103 11.99 13.29 -4.36
N ALA A 104 11.58 14.24 -5.19
CA ALA A 104 11.50 15.65 -4.80
C ALA A 104 10.30 15.96 -3.89
N GLN A 105 9.18 15.27 -4.08
CA GLN A 105 7.91 15.65 -3.47
C GLN A 105 7.34 14.58 -2.53
N TRP A 106 7.30 13.32 -2.96
CA TRP A 106 6.60 12.28 -2.20
C TRP A 106 7.45 11.72 -1.06
N LEU A 107 8.70 11.35 -1.35
CA LEU A 107 9.58 10.65 -0.41
C LEU A 107 9.84 11.44 0.88
N PRO A 108 10.17 12.75 0.86
CA PRO A 108 10.35 13.51 2.10
C PRO A 108 9.12 13.49 3.00
N ARG A 109 7.92 13.52 2.38
CA ARG A 109 6.64 13.46 3.09
C ARG A 109 6.32 12.06 3.62
N ALA A 110 6.77 11.01 2.94
CA ALA A 110 6.63 9.63 3.39
C ALA A 110 7.58 9.32 4.55
N LEU A 111 8.84 9.77 4.48
CA LEU A 111 9.82 9.68 5.57
C LEU A 111 9.31 10.42 6.82
N ALA A 112 8.80 11.65 6.65
CA ALA A 112 8.19 12.41 7.74
C ALA A 112 6.92 11.75 8.32
N ALA A 113 6.26 10.88 7.56
CA ALA A 113 5.15 10.06 8.04
C ALA A 113 5.59 8.79 8.78
N GLY A 114 6.90 8.53 8.87
CA GLY A 114 7.48 7.39 9.56
C GLY A 114 7.91 6.23 8.65
N LEU A 115 7.86 6.38 7.31
CA LEU A 115 8.32 5.34 6.40
C LEU A 115 9.81 5.05 6.61
N THR A 116 10.16 3.79 6.82
CA THR A 116 11.55 3.34 6.96
C THR A 116 11.91 2.20 6.02
N HIS A 117 10.94 1.38 5.62
CA HIS A 117 11.17 0.23 4.73
C HIS A 117 10.21 0.22 3.55
N TYR A 118 10.76 0.03 2.36
CA TYR A 118 10.05 0.03 1.09
C TYR A 118 10.34 -1.26 0.32
N ALA A 119 9.37 -2.17 0.26
CA ALA A 119 9.42 -3.33 -0.62
C ALA A 119 8.77 -3.01 -1.97
N GLN A 120 9.58 -3.03 -3.04
CA GLN A 120 9.12 -2.83 -4.42
C GLN A 120 9.02 -4.18 -5.12
N VAL A 121 7.82 -4.60 -5.52
CA VAL A 121 7.60 -5.85 -6.25
C VAL A 121 7.37 -5.54 -7.73
N ILE A 122 8.10 -6.23 -8.60
CA ILE A 122 8.05 -6.03 -10.05
C ILE A 122 7.96 -7.35 -10.79
N ARG A 123 7.61 -7.30 -12.08
CA ARG A 123 7.74 -8.47 -12.95
C ARG A 123 9.19 -8.60 -13.41
N ALA A 124 9.76 -9.80 -13.32
CA ALA A 124 11.09 -10.11 -13.85
C ALA A 124 11.20 -9.73 -15.34
N GLU A 125 12.37 -9.25 -15.75
CA GLU A 125 12.72 -8.95 -17.15
C GLU A 125 11.64 -8.10 -17.88
N SER A 126 11.18 -7.03 -17.22
CA SER A 126 10.12 -6.16 -17.75
C SER A 126 10.54 -4.69 -17.74
N PRO A 127 9.87 -3.80 -18.49
CA PRO A 127 10.16 -2.36 -18.42
C PRO A 127 10.14 -1.79 -17.00
N THR A 128 9.32 -2.36 -16.11
CA THR A 128 9.25 -1.96 -14.70
C THR A 128 10.53 -2.25 -13.92
N SER A 129 11.41 -3.16 -14.37
CA SER A 129 12.69 -3.44 -13.71
C SER A 129 13.68 -2.30 -13.88
N LEU A 130 13.71 -1.64 -15.05
CA LEU A 130 14.54 -0.46 -15.26
C LEU A 130 14.06 0.70 -14.39
N SER A 131 12.75 0.96 -14.36
CA SER A 131 12.19 2.01 -13.49
C SER A 131 12.45 1.74 -12.01
N ALA A 132 12.40 0.48 -11.57
CA ALA A 132 12.74 0.09 -10.20
C ALA A 132 14.22 0.31 -9.85
N ASP A 133 15.15 0.05 -10.78
CA ASP A 133 16.57 0.35 -10.59
C ASP A 133 16.83 1.86 -10.48
N VAL A 134 16.18 2.66 -11.35
CA VAL A 134 16.26 4.13 -11.30
C VAL A 134 15.73 4.65 -9.95
N LEU A 135 14.59 4.15 -9.49
CA LEU A 135 14.04 4.53 -8.17
C LEU A 135 14.96 4.09 -7.04
N TYR A 136 15.45 2.85 -7.06
CA TYR A 136 16.32 2.31 -6.01
C TYR A 136 17.56 3.17 -5.83
N ARG A 137 18.28 3.47 -6.91
CA ARG A 137 19.47 4.32 -6.87
C ARG A 137 19.19 5.73 -6.34
N ALA A 138 17.99 6.24 -6.56
CA ALA A 138 17.61 7.59 -6.14
C ALA A 138 17.26 7.69 -4.64
N ILE A 139 16.79 6.60 -4.01
CA ILE A 139 16.20 6.67 -2.66
C ILE A 139 16.87 5.77 -1.62
N SER A 140 17.70 4.80 -2.02
CA SER A 140 18.23 3.75 -1.12
C SER A 140 19.07 4.26 0.05
N GLU A 141 19.59 5.49 -0.03
CA GLU A 141 20.33 6.12 1.07
C GLU A 141 19.41 6.72 2.15
N GLN A 142 18.13 6.95 1.83
CA GLN A 142 17.18 7.65 2.69
C GLN A 142 16.13 6.71 3.29
N VAL A 143 15.86 5.59 2.62
CA VAL A 143 14.90 4.56 3.05
C VAL A 143 15.48 3.18 2.75
N GLU A 144 15.28 2.19 3.62
CA GLU A 144 15.68 0.82 3.31
C GLU A 144 14.73 0.26 2.24
N MET A 145 15.12 0.41 0.98
CA MET A 145 14.38 -0.11 -0.17
C MET A 145 14.95 -1.45 -0.61
N ARG A 146 14.08 -2.39 -1.00
CA ARG A 146 14.48 -3.61 -1.71
C ARG A 146 13.53 -3.91 -2.84
N VAL A 147 14.08 -4.44 -3.93
CA VAL A 147 13.32 -4.86 -5.12
C VAL A 147 13.18 -6.38 -5.11
N PHE A 148 11.97 -6.87 -5.37
CA PHE A 148 11.62 -8.28 -5.40
C PHE A 148 10.86 -8.63 -6.68
N ILE A 149 11.04 -9.87 -7.14
CA ILE A 149 10.21 -10.45 -8.22
C ILE A 149 9.08 -11.33 -7.66
N SER A 150 9.15 -11.67 -6.36
CA SER A 150 8.17 -12.47 -5.64
C SER A 150 7.49 -11.64 -4.56
N LEU A 151 6.16 -11.58 -4.58
CA LEU A 151 5.38 -10.93 -3.52
C LEU A 151 5.60 -11.63 -2.18
N ALA A 152 5.71 -12.96 -2.17
CA ALA A 152 5.92 -13.73 -0.95
C ALA A 152 7.26 -13.38 -0.30
N GLU A 153 8.34 -13.25 -1.08
CA GLU A 153 9.66 -12.87 -0.55
C GLU A 153 9.66 -11.43 -0.01
N ALA A 154 8.96 -10.52 -0.68
CA ALA A 154 8.80 -9.15 -0.21
C ALA A 154 8.05 -9.09 1.12
N GLN A 155 6.97 -9.85 1.25
CA GLN A 155 6.18 -9.99 2.48
C GLN A 155 7.03 -10.59 3.61
N ASP A 156 7.75 -11.68 3.34
CA ASP A 156 8.64 -12.32 4.31
C ASP A 156 9.72 -11.37 4.83
N TRP A 157 10.29 -10.54 3.94
CA TRP A 157 11.26 -9.52 4.32
C TRP A 157 10.65 -8.48 5.27
N LEU A 158 9.49 -7.90 4.92
CA LEU A 158 8.81 -6.93 5.77
C LEU A 158 8.36 -7.53 7.11
N GLN A 159 7.91 -8.79 7.13
CA GLN A 159 7.58 -9.48 8.37
C GLN A 159 8.79 -9.71 9.28
N LYS A 160 9.97 -9.94 8.70
CA LYS A 160 11.23 -10.06 9.47
C LYS A 160 11.66 -8.71 10.03
N VAL A 161 11.51 -7.63 9.26
CA VAL A 161 11.76 -6.25 9.72
C VAL A 161 10.85 -5.93 10.90
N ARG A 162 9.54 -6.16 10.77
CA ARG A 162 8.56 -5.89 11.82
C ARG A 162 8.85 -6.62 13.13
N ARG A 163 9.39 -7.84 13.06
CA ARG A 163 9.73 -8.63 14.25
C ARG A 163 10.97 -8.12 15.00
N LYS A 164 11.78 -7.27 14.36
CA LYS A 164 13.04 -6.75 14.91
C LYS A 164 12.91 -5.36 15.52
N GLY A 165 11.89 -4.59 15.15
CA GLY A 165 11.56 -3.28 15.73
C GLY A 165 10.54 -3.40 16.84
#